data_AF-A0AAE8SX06-F1
#
_entry.id   AF-A0AAE8SX06-F1
#
_cell.length_a   1.000
_cell.length_b   1.000
_cell.length_c   1.000
_cell.angle_alpha   90.00
_cell.angle_beta   90.00
_cell.angle_gamma   90.00
#
_symmetry.space_group_name_H-M   'P 1'
#
loop_
_entity.id
_entity.type
_entity.pdbx_description
1 polymer ?
#
loop_
_entity_poly.entity_id
_entity_poly.type
_entity_poly.pdbx_seq_one_letter_code
_entity_poly.pdbx_strand_id
1 'polypeptide(L)'
;MATTMLDALSTGKASPQEVVQSVNSHVLADESKKDDVVWETWVQLFSIAGKTPPKQQGGLVEFLEVLRNSPLKNADGEDVVVEQGALWTKLPAFGWVARDLWNWDIHDPKATAQEHEDWDNKAAFLARLTAQASPEDKDDPFNYSLYALWALRDAFEQDSPGSVTNVPAIRNAAIWAIYAGKVLRKLSSEQVNADGNSGAAGPKFAGKEWKGFNPERYNIWKQGFEEAAGSVEAAKAAVEAMENLG
;
A
#
# COMPACT_ATOMS: atom_id res chain seq x y z
N MET A 1 12.57 7.04 20.44
CA MET A 1 12.74 5.73 21.11
C MET A 1 11.82 4.63 20.53
N ALA A 2 10.76 4.95 19.75
CA ALA A 2 9.94 3.96 19.04
C ALA A 2 10.65 3.22 17.89
N THR A 3 11.68 3.84 17.30
CA THR A 3 12.38 3.34 16.10
C THR A 3 12.95 1.94 16.28
N THR A 4 13.57 1.66 17.43
CA THR A 4 14.18 0.35 17.72
C THR A 4 13.14 -0.77 17.85
N MET A 5 11.93 -0.46 18.31
CA MET A 5 10.84 -1.43 18.45
C MET A 5 10.19 -1.73 17.09
N LEU A 6 9.99 -0.72 16.24
CA LEU A 6 9.50 -0.95 14.88
C LEU A 6 10.49 -1.79 14.05
N ASP A 7 11.80 -1.56 14.18
CA ASP A 7 12.83 -2.41 13.55
C ASP A 7 12.82 -3.85 14.10
N ALA A 8 12.45 -4.03 15.38
CA ALA A 8 12.34 -5.35 15.98
C ALA A 8 11.15 -6.16 15.42
N LEU A 9 10.11 -5.51 14.88
CA LEU A 9 8.99 -6.22 14.22
C LEU A 9 9.43 -6.93 12.95
N SER A 10 10.21 -6.27 12.09
CA SER A 10 10.65 -6.85 10.82
C SER A 10 11.61 -8.03 11.01
N THR A 11 12.27 -8.10 12.19
CA THR A 11 13.17 -9.18 12.57
C THR A 11 12.55 -10.22 13.52
N GLY A 12 11.27 -10.08 13.86
CA GLY A 12 10.55 -10.98 14.78
C GLY A 12 11.06 -10.94 16.22
N LYS A 13 11.80 -9.90 16.60
CA LYS A 13 12.37 -9.70 17.93
C LYS A 13 11.41 -8.98 18.89
N ALA A 14 10.33 -8.41 18.37
CA ALA A 14 9.24 -7.83 19.13
C ALA A 14 7.90 -8.30 18.54
N SER A 15 6.90 -8.45 19.40
CA SER A 15 5.52 -8.69 19.00
C SER A 15 4.82 -7.38 18.61
N PRO A 16 3.78 -7.43 17.74
CA PRO A 16 2.90 -6.31 17.46
C PRO A 16 2.39 -5.59 18.71
N GLN A 17 2.00 -6.34 19.74
CA GLN A 17 1.45 -5.81 20.99
C GLN A 17 2.49 -5.00 21.78
N GLU A 18 3.73 -5.49 21.87
CA GLU A 18 4.82 -4.75 22.52
C GLU A 18 5.11 -3.42 21.81
N VAL A 19 5.04 -3.40 20.48
CA VAL A 19 5.26 -2.17 19.72
C VAL A 19 4.10 -1.20 19.85
N VAL A 20 2.86 -1.68 19.82
CA VAL A 20 1.68 -0.85 20.12
C VAL A 20 1.78 -0.21 21.51
N GLN A 21 2.18 -0.98 22.53
CA GLN A 21 2.41 -0.44 23.88
C GLN A 21 3.51 0.62 23.88
N SER A 22 4.60 0.41 23.14
CA SER A 22 5.69 1.38 23.03
C SER A 22 5.24 2.69 22.36
N VAL A 23 4.50 2.62 21.26
CA VAL A 23 3.96 3.81 20.56
C VAL A 23 2.97 4.55 21.47
N ASN A 24 2.05 3.83 22.10
CA ASN A 24 1.08 4.40 23.04
C ASN A 24 1.75 5.10 24.22
N SER A 25 2.81 4.50 24.78
CA SER A 25 3.55 5.11 25.89
C SER A 25 4.20 6.44 25.50
N HIS A 26 4.65 6.59 24.26
CA HIS A 26 5.18 7.87 23.78
C HIS A 26 4.10 8.94 23.65
N VAL A 27 2.90 8.58 23.19
CA VAL A 27 1.75 9.50 23.14
C VAL A 27 1.35 9.93 24.56
N LEU A 28 1.21 8.98 25.49
CA LEU A 28 0.79 9.25 26.87
C LEU A 28 1.83 10.01 27.69
N ALA A 29 3.10 10.00 27.30
CA ALA A 29 4.14 10.78 27.97
C ALA A 29 3.94 12.30 27.79
N ASP A 30 3.33 12.72 26.67
CA ASP A 30 2.99 14.11 26.37
C ASP A 30 1.90 14.16 25.29
N GLU A 31 0.63 14.08 25.70
CA GLU A 31 -0.52 14.06 24.77
C GLU A 31 -0.62 15.32 23.90
N SER A 32 0.02 16.42 24.29
CA SER A 32 0.07 17.64 23.48
C SER A 32 0.88 17.46 22.19
N LYS A 33 1.76 16.44 22.14
CA LYS A 33 2.59 16.08 20.97
C LYS A 33 2.07 14.86 20.20
N LYS A 34 0.84 14.41 20.46
CA LYS A 34 0.29 13.21 19.82
C LYS A 34 0.41 13.23 18.29
N ASP A 35 0.17 14.37 17.66
CA ASP A 35 0.19 14.48 16.19
C ASP A 35 1.61 14.32 15.63
N ASP A 36 2.62 14.87 16.33
CA ASP A 36 4.04 14.67 16.01
C ASP A 36 4.43 13.19 16.13
N VAL A 37 4.03 12.54 17.23
CA VAL A 37 4.31 11.11 17.47
C VAL A 37 3.64 10.24 16.41
N VAL A 38 2.40 10.54 16.03
CA VAL A 38 1.67 9.85 14.95
C VAL A 38 2.45 9.99 13.64
N TRP A 39 2.81 11.21 13.24
CA TRP A 39 3.54 11.47 12.00
C TRP A 39 4.90 10.75 11.96
N GLU A 40 5.69 10.87 13.03
CA GLU A 40 6.99 10.22 13.15
C GLU A 40 6.89 8.69 13.08
N THR A 41 5.85 8.11 13.69
CA THR A 41 5.59 6.66 13.66
C THR A 41 5.40 6.18 12.22
N TRP A 42 4.61 6.91 11.42
CA TRP A 42 4.38 6.55 10.02
C TRP A 42 5.62 6.71 9.15
N VAL A 43 6.35 7.82 9.27
CA VAL A 43 7.60 8.04 8.53
C VAL A 43 8.59 6.90 8.81
N GLN A 44 8.73 6.49 10.07
CA GLN A 44 9.59 5.38 10.46
C GLN A 44 9.08 4.04 9.93
N LEU A 45 7.78 3.76 10.07
CA LEU A 45 7.17 2.53 9.57
C LEU A 45 7.40 2.36 8.06
N PHE A 46 7.20 3.40 7.26
CA PHE A 46 7.46 3.33 5.81
C PHE A 46 8.95 3.21 5.46
N SER A 47 9.84 3.85 6.22
CA SER A 47 11.30 3.68 6.08
C SER A 47 11.71 2.22 6.32
N ILE A 48 11.09 1.57 7.31
CA ILE A 48 11.31 0.15 7.64
C ILE A 48 10.68 -0.75 6.59
N ALA A 49 9.45 -0.47 6.16
CA ALA A 49 8.77 -1.20 5.10
C ALA A 49 9.61 -1.22 3.82
N GLY A 50 10.18 -0.08 3.42
CA GLY A 50 11.07 0.03 2.25
C GLY A 50 12.34 -0.82 2.32
N LYS A 51 12.83 -1.12 3.53
CA LYS A 51 14.01 -1.98 3.75
C LYS A 51 13.66 -3.44 4.04
N THR A 52 12.38 -3.76 4.22
CA THR A 52 11.92 -5.09 4.61
C THR A 52 11.41 -5.83 3.38
N PRO A 53 12.03 -6.96 2.99
CA PRO A 53 11.57 -7.74 1.84
C PRO A 53 10.11 -8.17 1.98
N PRO A 54 9.33 -8.29 0.89
CA PRO A 54 7.88 -8.48 0.96
C PRO A 54 7.43 -9.71 1.76
N LYS A 55 8.25 -10.77 1.78
CA LYS A 55 7.97 -12.01 2.54
C LYS A 55 8.11 -11.84 4.05
N GLN A 56 8.78 -10.80 4.53
CA GLN A 56 9.07 -10.53 5.95
C GLN A 56 8.19 -9.43 6.54
N GLN A 57 7.30 -8.82 5.75
CA GLN A 57 6.46 -7.69 6.18
C GLN A 57 5.25 -8.08 7.04
N GLY A 58 5.06 -9.38 7.34
CA GLY A 58 3.89 -9.86 8.09
C GLY A 58 3.70 -9.15 9.44
N GLY A 59 4.78 -8.99 10.21
CA GLY A 59 4.72 -8.30 11.50
C GLY A 59 4.38 -6.81 11.40
N LEU A 60 4.72 -6.14 10.30
CA LEU A 60 4.37 -4.72 10.07
C LEU A 60 2.87 -4.57 9.78
N VAL A 61 2.29 -5.51 9.03
CA VAL A 61 0.86 -5.55 8.73
C VAL A 61 0.06 -5.85 9.99
N GLU A 62 0.49 -6.86 10.76
CA GLU A 62 -0.14 -7.24 12.02
C GLU A 62 -0.06 -6.11 13.06
N PHE A 63 1.05 -5.38 13.12
CA PHE A 63 1.17 -4.18 13.95
C PHE A 63 0.08 -3.15 13.68
N LEU A 64 -0.17 -2.80 12.42
CA LEU A 64 -1.23 -1.84 12.09
C LEU A 64 -2.62 -2.39 12.40
N GLU A 65 -2.85 -3.69 12.20
CA GLU A 65 -4.12 -4.34 12.53
C GLU A 65 -4.40 -4.30 14.04
N VAL A 66 -3.40 -4.62 14.87
CA VAL A 66 -3.52 -4.50 16.33
C VAL A 66 -3.73 -3.05 16.74
N LEU A 67 -2.98 -2.12 16.15
CA LEU A 67 -3.04 -0.70 16.48
C LEU A 67 -4.42 -0.09 16.19
N ARG A 68 -4.97 -0.30 14.98
CA ARG A 68 -6.29 0.26 14.62
C ARG A 68 -7.44 -0.27 15.47
N ASN A 69 -7.29 -1.48 16.00
CA ASN A 69 -8.28 -2.13 16.88
C ASN A 69 -8.02 -1.86 18.37
N SER A 70 -7.05 -1.01 18.72
CA SER A 70 -6.68 -0.68 20.10
C SER A 70 -6.80 0.83 20.37
N PRO A 71 -8.01 1.38 20.55
CA PRO A 71 -8.19 2.78 20.93
C PRO A 71 -7.37 3.14 22.16
N LEU A 72 -6.60 4.23 22.09
CA LEU A 72 -5.75 4.68 23.19
C LEU A 72 -6.60 5.34 24.28
N LYS A 73 -6.38 4.92 25.53
CA LYS A 73 -6.98 5.54 26.72
C LYS A 73 -5.92 6.28 27.54
N ASN A 74 -6.28 7.45 28.07
CA ASN A 74 -5.44 8.23 28.98
C ASN A 74 -5.49 7.68 30.43
N ALA A 75 -4.81 8.35 31.35
CA ALA A 75 -4.76 7.94 32.76
C ALA A 75 -6.14 7.94 33.46
N ASP A 76 -7.07 8.76 32.98
CA ASP A 76 -8.45 8.86 33.49
C ASP A 76 -9.40 7.83 32.85
N GLY A 77 -8.89 7.01 31.91
CA GLY A 77 -9.66 6.00 31.18
C GLY A 77 -10.46 6.55 30.00
N GLU A 78 -10.32 7.83 29.70
CA GLU A 78 -10.94 8.51 28.56
C GLU A 78 -10.16 8.23 27.28
N ASP A 79 -10.83 8.24 26.12
CA ASP A 79 -10.15 8.05 24.85
C ASP A 79 -9.29 9.26 24.51
N VAL A 80 -8.04 9.03 24.11
CA VAL A 80 -7.24 10.06 23.44
C VAL A 80 -7.83 10.26 22.06
N VAL A 81 -8.30 11.48 21.76
CA VAL A 81 -9.02 11.80 20.52
C VAL A 81 -8.18 12.63 19.55
N VAL A 82 -8.44 12.40 18.28
CA VAL A 82 -8.03 13.21 17.13
C VAL A 82 -9.29 13.65 16.35
N GLU A 83 -9.13 14.47 15.32
CA GLU A 83 -10.26 14.97 14.51
C GLU A 83 -11.17 13.83 13.99
N GLN A 84 -10.60 12.68 13.65
CA GLN A 84 -11.31 11.51 13.10
C GLN A 84 -11.84 10.53 14.16
N GLY A 85 -11.83 10.91 15.45
CA GLY A 85 -12.34 10.10 16.56
C GLY A 85 -11.25 9.59 17.50
N ALA A 86 -11.44 8.41 18.08
CA ALA A 86 -10.44 7.81 18.97
C ALA A 86 -9.13 7.55 18.20
N LEU A 87 -8.01 7.87 18.85
CA LEU A 87 -6.70 7.72 18.28
C LEU A 87 -6.47 6.26 17.85
N TRP A 88 -5.80 6.13 16.69
CA TRP A 88 -5.52 4.89 15.96
C TRP A 88 -6.65 4.25 15.16
N THR A 89 -7.93 4.42 15.54
CA THR A 89 -9.04 3.72 14.87
C THR A 89 -9.11 3.96 13.36
N LYS A 90 -8.82 5.19 12.93
CA LYS A 90 -8.78 5.57 11.50
C LYS A 90 -7.37 5.85 10.98
N LEU A 91 -6.34 5.47 11.74
CA LEU A 91 -4.92 5.67 11.40
C LEU A 91 -4.65 7.11 10.91
N PRO A 92 -4.86 8.13 11.77
CA PRO A 92 -4.73 9.54 11.38
C PRO A 92 -3.35 9.80 10.79
N ALA A 93 -3.24 10.70 9.81
CA ALA A 93 -2.01 11.02 9.08
C ALA A 93 -1.39 9.90 8.20
N PHE A 94 -1.78 8.62 8.36
CA PHE A 94 -1.13 7.50 7.66
C PHE A 94 -1.27 7.61 6.13
N GLY A 95 -2.48 7.91 5.64
CA GLY A 95 -2.74 8.14 4.22
C GLY A 95 -1.94 9.30 3.61
N TRP A 96 -1.67 10.35 4.39
CA TRP A 96 -0.87 11.49 3.95
C TRP A 96 0.59 11.11 3.73
N VAL A 97 1.20 10.41 4.71
CA VAL A 97 2.57 9.89 4.57
C VAL A 97 2.67 8.88 3.42
N ALA A 98 1.68 7.99 3.28
CA ALA A 98 1.62 7.04 2.18
C ALA A 98 1.60 7.76 0.82
N ARG A 99 0.83 8.84 0.68
CA ARG A 99 0.72 9.65 -0.54
C ARG A 99 2.00 10.41 -0.86
N ASP A 100 2.64 11.01 0.14
CA ASP A 100 3.89 11.75 -0.08
C ASP A 100 4.98 10.83 -0.60
N LEU A 101 5.04 9.61 -0.07
CA LEU A 101 5.89 8.57 -0.60
C LEU A 101 5.43 8.19 -2.01
N TRP A 102 4.13 8.03 -2.25
CA TRP A 102 3.59 7.59 -3.55
C TRP A 102 3.86 8.55 -4.75
N ASN A 103 4.44 9.74 -4.54
CA ASN A 103 4.77 10.70 -5.60
C ASN A 103 6.10 10.43 -6.33
N TRP A 104 6.68 9.24 -6.20
CA TRP A 104 7.92 8.87 -6.87
C TRP A 104 7.67 8.44 -8.33
N ASP A 105 8.54 8.86 -9.26
CA ASP A 105 8.44 8.53 -10.68
C ASP A 105 9.14 7.20 -11.00
N ILE A 106 8.34 6.15 -11.24
CA ILE A 106 8.85 4.82 -11.58
C ILE A 106 9.57 4.73 -12.94
N HIS A 107 9.42 5.77 -13.77
CA HIS A 107 10.08 5.89 -15.07
C HIS A 107 11.29 6.84 -15.02
N ASP A 108 11.72 7.31 -13.85
CA ASP A 108 12.92 8.15 -13.73
C ASP A 108 14.16 7.40 -14.26
N PRO A 109 14.79 7.85 -15.36
CA PRO A 109 15.95 7.18 -15.93
C PRO A 109 17.19 7.20 -15.01
N LYS A 110 17.17 8.00 -13.93
CA LYS A 110 18.24 8.09 -12.93
C LYS A 110 17.98 7.24 -11.69
N ALA A 111 16.81 6.62 -11.59
CA ALA A 111 16.46 5.74 -10.48
C ALA A 111 17.48 4.61 -10.35
N THR A 112 17.98 4.44 -9.14
CA THR A 112 18.87 3.35 -8.77
C THR A 112 18.07 2.07 -8.51
N ALA A 113 18.75 0.92 -8.58
CA ALA A 113 18.14 -0.36 -8.19
C ALA A 113 17.63 -0.34 -6.73
N GLN A 114 18.28 0.41 -5.85
CA GLN A 114 17.90 0.51 -4.44
C GLN A 114 16.62 1.33 -4.24
N GLU A 115 16.43 2.42 -4.99
CA GLU A 115 15.19 3.21 -4.96
C GLU A 115 14.02 2.40 -5.49
N HIS A 116 14.25 1.67 -6.57
CA HIS A 116 13.28 0.71 -7.09
C HIS A 116 12.91 -0.39 -6.08
N GLU A 117 13.88 -0.97 -5.38
CA GLU A 117 13.63 -1.99 -4.35
C GLU A 117 12.86 -1.41 -3.15
N ASP A 118 13.26 -0.22 -2.67
CA ASP A 118 12.58 0.49 -1.61
C ASP A 118 11.11 0.77 -1.97
N TRP A 119 10.87 1.19 -3.21
CA TRP A 119 9.54 1.41 -3.75
C TRP A 119 8.70 0.13 -3.78
N ASP A 120 9.25 -0.94 -4.33
CA ASP A 120 8.57 -2.22 -4.45
C ASP A 120 8.23 -2.81 -3.07
N ASN A 121 9.12 -2.65 -2.10
CA ASN A 121 8.85 -3.08 -0.73
C ASN A 121 7.71 -2.25 -0.10
N LYS A 122 7.67 -0.92 -0.29
CA LYS A 122 6.55 -0.09 0.18
C LYS A 122 5.24 -0.43 -0.51
N ALA A 123 5.26 -0.68 -1.82
CA ALA A 123 4.09 -1.14 -2.57
C ALA A 123 3.58 -2.49 -2.06
N ALA A 124 4.48 -3.43 -1.75
CA ALA A 124 4.11 -4.72 -1.17
C ALA A 124 3.43 -4.57 0.20
N PHE A 125 3.93 -3.65 1.02
CA PHE A 125 3.35 -3.36 2.32
C PHE A 125 1.91 -2.83 2.18
N LEU A 126 1.70 -1.82 1.33
CA LEU A 126 0.37 -1.25 1.06
C LEU A 126 -0.58 -2.25 0.38
N ALA A 127 -0.08 -3.10 -0.51
CA ALA A 127 -0.85 -4.16 -1.14
C ALA A 127 -1.35 -5.19 -0.12
N ARG A 128 -0.50 -5.54 0.87
CA ARG A 128 -0.91 -6.43 1.96
C ARG A 128 -1.93 -5.79 2.90
N LEU A 129 -1.83 -4.49 3.18
CA LEU A 129 -2.88 -3.77 3.91
C LEU A 129 -4.19 -3.78 3.13
N THR A 130 -4.14 -3.47 1.83
CA THR A 130 -5.31 -3.49 0.95
C THR A 130 -6.00 -4.85 0.94
N ALA A 131 -5.24 -5.94 1.03
CA ALA A 131 -5.80 -7.29 1.14
C ALA A 131 -6.58 -7.56 2.43
N GLN A 132 -6.32 -6.78 3.50
CA GLN A 132 -7.03 -6.83 4.78
C GLN A 132 -8.14 -5.77 4.90
N ALA A 133 -8.20 -4.80 3.99
CA ALA A 133 -9.23 -3.77 4.01
C ALA A 133 -10.63 -4.38 3.85
N SER A 134 -11.62 -3.83 4.55
CA SER A 134 -13.02 -4.22 4.29
C SER A 134 -13.40 -3.79 2.87
N PRO A 135 -13.77 -4.74 1.98
CA PRO A 135 -14.13 -4.38 0.62
C PRO A 135 -15.48 -3.64 0.52
N GLU A 136 -16.27 -3.64 1.59
CA GLU A 136 -17.54 -2.91 1.70
C GLU A 136 -17.36 -1.47 2.23
N ASP A 137 -16.27 -1.19 2.94
CA ASP A 137 -15.95 0.13 3.48
C ASP A 137 -14.90 0.82 2.59
N LYS A 138 -15.37 1.70 1.69
CA LYS A 138 -14.49 2.52 0.84
C LYS A 138 -13.54 3.41 1.65
N ASP A 139 -13.92 3.75 2.89
CA ASP A 139 -13.19 4.62 3.81
C ASP A 139 -12.40 3.80 4.85
N ASP A 140 -12.18 2.50 4.60
CA ASP A 140 -11.28 1.68 5.41
C ASP A 140 -9.84 2.23 5.30
N PRO A 141 -9.14 2.49 6.42
CA PRO A 141 -7.81 3.08 6.41
C PRO A 141 -6.72 2.19 5.79
N PHE A 142 -7.03 0.93 5.46
CA PHE A 142 -6.16 0.03 4.71
C PHE A 142 -6.44 0.00 3.21
N ASN A 143 -7.47 0.68 2.72
CA ASN A 143 -7.83 0.66 1.31
C ASN A 143 -6.87 1.52 0.47
N TYR A 144 -5.81 0.91 -0.05
CA TYR A 144 -4.88 1.51 -1.02
C TYR A 144 -5.09 1.00 -2.44
N SER A 145 -6.29 0.50 -2.76
CA SER A 145 -6.60 -0.01 -4.09
C SER A 145 -6.32 1.01 -5.21
N LEU A 146 -6.54 2.30 -4.96
CA LEU A 146 -6.23 3.35 -5.94
C LEU A 146 -4.76 3.35 -6.37
N TYR A 147 -3.83 2.98 -5.47
CA TYR A 147 -2.40 2.92 -5.78
C TYR A 147 -2.09 1.71 -6.67
N ALA A 148 -2.80 0.59 -6.45
CA ALA A 148 -2.77 -0.55 -7.36
C ALA A 148 -3.22 -0.16 -8.78
N LEU A 149 -4.32 0.60 -8.88
CA LEU A 149 -4.85 1.09 -10.16
C LEU A 149 -3.80 1.93 -10.88
N TRP A 150 -3.13 2.84 -10.17
CA TRP A 150 -2.07 3.66 -10.76
C TRP A 150 -0.86 2.83 -11.18
N ALA A 151 -0.40 1.88 -10.38
CA ALA A 151 0.70 0.99 -10.77
C ALA A 151 0.37 0.16 -12.03
N LEU A 152 -0.86 -0.37 -12.12
CA LEU A 152 -1.33 -1.11 -13.30
C LEU A 152 -1.45 -0.21 -14.53
N ARG A 153 -1.90 1.04 -14.33
CA ARG A 153 -1.92 2.06 -15.39
C ARG A 153 -0.51 2.38 -15.87
N ASP A 154 0.44 2.53 -14.96
CA ASP A 154 1.84 2.80 -15.27
C ASP A 154 2.48 1.68 -16.09
N ALA A 155 2.11 0.43 -15.80
CA ALA A 155 2.61 -0.74 -16.50
C ALA A 155 1.94 -0.94 -17.88
N PHE A 156 0.63 -0.78 -18.00
CA PHE A 156 -0.12 -1.32 -19.15
C PHE A 156 -0.94 -0.30 -19.95
N GLU A 157 -1.16 0.90 -19.42
CA GLU A 157 -2.04 1.89 -20.04
C GLU A 157 -1.30 3.16 -20.50
N GLN A 158 0.01 3.22 -20.29
CA GLN A 158 0.88 4.25 -20.84
C GLN A 158 2.06 3.67 -21.59
N ASP A 159 2.62 4.46 -22.50
CA ASP A 159 3.88 4.13 -23.14
C ASP A 159 5.04 4.46 -22.20
N SER A 160 6.08 3.63 -22.21
CA SER A 160 7.31 3.97 -21.50
C SER A 160 7.97 5.18 -22.17
N PRO A 161 8.44 6.17 -21.41
CA PRO A 161 9.10 7.32 -22.00
C PRO A 161 10.40 6.93 -22.75
N GLY A 162 10.38 7.03 -24.08
CA GLY A 162 11.58 6.92 -24.91
C GLY A 162 12.35 5.60 -24.76
N SER A 163 13.61 5.67 -24.28
CA SER A 163 14.52 4.53 -24.12
C SER A 163 14.44 3.85 -22.73
N VAL A 164 13.51 4.28 -21.87
CA VAL A 164 13.36 3.71 -20.52
C VAL A 164 12.58 2.39 -20.60
N THR A 165 13.07 1.37 -19.92
CA THR A 165 12.42 0.07 -19.85
C THR A 165 11.16 0.12 -18.99
N ASN A 166 10.08 -0.52 -19.43
CA ASN A 166 8.84 -0.63 -18.64
C ASN A 166 8.93 -1.64 -17.48
N VAL A 167 10.04 -2.38 -17.38
CA VAL A 167 10.20 -3.50 -16.45
C VAL A 167 9.93 -3.10 -14.98
N PRO A 168 10.40 -1.94 -14.47
CA PRO A 168 10.09 -1.53 -13.10
C PRO A 168 8.59 -1.35 -12.85
N ALA A 169 7.87 -0.71 -13.78
CA ALA A 169 6.42 -0.54 -13.66
C ALA A 169 5.68 -1.88 -13.67
N ILE A 170 6.05 -2.80 -14.58
CA ILE A 170 5.47 -4.16 -14.64
C ILE A 170 5.74 -4.91 -13.33
N ARG A 171 6.97 -4.82 -12.79
CA ARG A 171 7.34 -5.47 -11.53
C ARG A 171 6.53 -4.91 -10.36
N ASN A 172 6.34 -3.59 -10.29
CA ASN A 172 5.54 -2.97 -9.24
C ASN A 172 4.05 -3.33 -9.35
N ALA A 173 3.49 -3.31 -10.56
CA ALA A 173 2.12 -3.76 -10.81
C ALA A 173 1.91 -5.23 -10.39
N ALA A 174 2.89 -6.09 -10.66
CA ALA A 174 2.84 -7.51 -10.28
C ALA A 174 2.72 -7.71 -8.76
N ILE A 175 3.35 -6.86 -7.95
CA ILE A 175 3.26 -6.92 -6.48
C ILE A 175 1.81 -6.78 -6.03
N TRP A 176 1.04 -5.87 -6.63
CA TRP A 176 -0.37 -5.67 -6.32
C TRP A 176 -1.23 -6.88 -6.74
N ALA A 177 -0.95 -7.46 -7.91
CA ALA A 177 -1.62 -8.69 -8.33
C ALA A 177 -1.34 -9.87 -7.37
N ILE A 178 -0.10 -9.99 -6.88
CA ILE A 178 0.32 -11.06 -5.97
C ILE A 178 -0.30 -10.91 -4.58
N TYR A 179 -0.25 -9.72 -3.98
CA TYR A 179 -0.67 -9.54 -2.58
C TYR A 179 -2.11 -9.07 -2.42
N ALA A 180 -2.65 -8.30 -3.37
CA ALA A 180 -4.00 -7.74 -3.32
C ALA A 180 -4.93 -8.28 -4.42
N GLY A 181 -4.51 -9.26 -5.22
CA GLY A 181 -5.22 -9.71 -6.42
C GLY A 181 -6.69 -10.08 -6.19
N LYS A 182 -7.02 -10.72 -5.07
CA LYS A 182 -8.41 -11.06 -4.71
C LYS A 182 -9.29 -9.81 -4.58
N VAL A 183 -8.78 -8.76 -3.93
CA VAL A 183 -9.48 -7.48 -3.78
C VAL A 183 -9.63 -6.80 -5.14
N LEU A 184 -8.56 -6.75 -5.94
CA LEU A 184 -8.59 -6.13 -7.27
C LEU A 184 -9.57 -6.83 -8.22
N ARG A 185 -9.67 -8.17 -8.15
CA ARG A 185 -10.65 -8.96 -8.90
C ARG A 185 -12.07 -8.60 -8.47
N LYS A 186 -12.33 -8.54 -7.15
CA LYS A 186 -13.65 -8.16 -6.61
C LYS A 186 -14.05 -6.76 -7.08
N LEU A 187 -13.19 -5.75 -6.87
CA LEU A 187 -13.43 -4.37 -7.27
C LEU A 187 -13.71 -4.26 -8.78
N SER A 188 -12.96 -5.00 -9.59
CA SER A 188 -13.17 -5.05 -11.05
C SER A 188 -14.50 -5.70 -11.43
N SER A 189 -14.88 -6.79 -10.77
CA SER A 189 -16.17 -7.47 -11.02
C SER A 189 -17.38 -6.62 -10.61
N GLU A 190 -17.21 -5.82 -9.56
CA GLU A 190 -18.25 -4.92 -9.01
C GLU A 190 -18.27 -3.55 -9.71
N GLN A 191 -17.34 -3.28 -10.63
CA GLN A 191 -17.21 -2.03 -11.36
C GLN A 191 -17.06 -0.80 -10.44
N VAL A 192 -16.19 -0.91 -9.43
CA VAL A 192 -15.98 0.16 -8.45
C VAL A 192 -15.29 1.37 -9.09
N ASN A 193 -15.95 2.54 -8.97
CA ASN A 193 -15.41 3.82 -9.41
C ASN A 193 -14.54 4.45 -8.31
N ALA A 194 -13.46 5.10 -8.72
CA ALA A 194 -12.69 5.99 -7.88
C ALA A 194 -13.27 7.42 -7.92
N ASP A 195 -12.92 8.23 -6.94
CA ASP A 195 -13.37 9.61 -6.86
C ASP A 195 -12.71 10.51 -7.93
N GLY A 196 -13.53 11.34 -8.56
CA GLY A 196 -13.10 12.29 -9.59
C GLY A 196 -12.40 11.61 -10.78
N ASN A 197 -11.28 12.19 -11.19
CA ASN A 197 -10.48 11.67 -12.33
C ASN A 197 -9.39 10.68 -11.90
N SER A 198 -9.34 10.30 -10.62
CA SER A 198 -8.26 9.47 -10.08
C SER A 198 -8.25 8.07 -10.70
N GLY A 199 -9.42 7.57 -11.11
CA GLY A 199 -9.59 6.28 -11.77
C GLY A 199 -9.63 6.32 -13.29
N ALA A 200 -9.34 7.46 -13.92
CA ALA A 200 -9.39 7.60 -15.38
C ALA A 200 -8.45 6.59 -16.09
N ALA A 201 -8.82 6.23 -17.32
CA ALA A 201 -8.00 5.42 -18.21
C ALA A 201 -6.65 6.11 -18.51
N GLY A 202 -5.60 5.31 -18.69
CA GLY A 202 -4.31 5.81 -19.15
C GLY A 202 -4.31 6.21 -20.64
N PRO A 203 -3.26 6.90 -21.11
CA PRO A 203 -3.18 7.45 -22.46
C PRO A 203 -3.48 6.47 -23.60
N LYS A 204 -3.03 5.20 -23.50
CA LYS A 204 -3.31 4.15 -24.50
C LYS A 204 -4.80 3.87 -24.70
N PHE A 205 -5.60 4.23 -23.70
CA PHE A 205 -7.04 3.97 -23.64
C PHE A 205 -7.82 5.27 -23.39
N ALA A 206 -7.31 6.43 -23.80
CA ALA A 206 -7.95 7.74 -23.54
C ALA A 206 -9.40 7.87 -24.04
N GLY A 207 -9.82 7.04 -25.00
CA GLY A 207 -11.22 6.97 -25.46
C GLY A 207 -12.15 6.13 -24.58
N LYS A 208 -11.63 5.48 -23.53
CA LYS A 208 -12.42 4.68 -22.58
C LYS A 208 -12.93 5.55 -21.45
N GLU A 209 -14.23 5.46 -21.17
CA GLU A 209 -14.87 6.19 -20.06
C GLU A 209 -14.70 5.48 -18.69
N TRP A 210 -13.59 4.77 -18.50
CA TRP A 210 -13.33 4.09 -17.24
C TRP A 210 -13.11 5.10 -16.11
N LYS A 211 -13.75 4.85 -14.96
CA LYS A 211 -13.65 5.69 -13.75
C LYS A 211 -13.02 4.95 -12.57
N GLY A 212 -12.46 3.77 -12.79
CA GLY A 212 -11.94 2.92 -11.72
C GLY A 212 -11.66 1.51 -12.21
N PHE A 213 -12.06 0.53 -11.41
CA PHE A 213 -11.93 -0.89 -11.69
C PHE A 213 -13.12 -1.38 -12.52
N ASN A 214 -12.86 -2.20 -13.54
CA ASN A 214 -13.92 -2.85 -14.31
C ASN A 214 -13.37 -4.13 -14.99
N PRO A 215 -14.24 -5.04 -15.47
CA PRO A 215 -13.80 -6.32 -16.01
C PRO A 215 -12.96 -6.19 -17.28
N GLU A 216 -13.28 -5.25 -18.16
CA GLU A 216 -12.52 -5.04 -19.40
C GLU A 216 -11.09 -4.60 -19.08
N ARG A 217 -10.94 -3.61 -18.21
CA ARG A 217 -9.65 -3.07 -17.77
C ARG A 217 -8.82 -4.13 -17.04
N TYR A 218 -9.45 -4.93 -16.19
CA TYR A 218 -8.80 -6.06 -15.51
C TYR A 218 -8.24 -7.09 -16.49
N ASN A 219 -8.98 -7.44 -17.54
CA ASN A 219 -8.51 -8.37 -18.57
C ASN A 219 -7.33 -7.82 -19.35
N ILE A 220 -7.31 -6.51 -19.63
CA ILE A 220 -6.16 -5.84 -20.26
C ILE A 220 -4.91 -5.95 -19.38
N TRP A 221 -5.04 -5.72 -18.08
CA TRP A 221 -3.91 -5.88 -17.16
C TRP A 221 -3.43 -7.34 -17.09
N LYS A 222 -4.35 -8.30 -17.05
CA LYS A 222 -4.02 -9.72 -17.08
C LYS A 222 -3.22 -10.08 -18.34
N GLN A 223 -3.72 -9.67 -19.51
CA GLN A 223 -3.05 -9.90 -20.78
C GLN A 223 -1.66 -9.23 -20.81
N GLY A 224 -1.53 -8.02 -20.26
CA GLY A 224 -0.23 -7.34 -20.15
C GLY A 224 0.79 -8.13 -19.33
N PHE A 225 0.38 -8.79 -18.24
CA PHE A 225 1.26 -9.69 -17.50
C PHE A 225 1.60 -10.96 -18.30
N GLU A 226 0.62 -11.56 -19.00
CA GLU A 226 0.83 -12.73 -19.85
C GLU A 226 1.86 -12.46 -20.95
N GLU A 227 1.76 -11.30 -21.61
CA GLU A 227 2.72 -10.85 -22.64
C GLU A 227 4.13 -10.61 -22.07
N ALA A 228 4.22 -10.09 -20.83
CA ALA A 228 5.49 -9.81 -20.16
C ALA A 228 6.12 -11.04 -19.46
N ALA A 229 5.39 -12.13 -19.27
CA ALA A 229 5.83 -13.28 -18.46
C ALA A 229 7.10 -13.97 -18.99
N GLY A 230 7.40 -13.84 -20.29
CA GLY A 230 8.62 -14.38 -20.89
C GLY A 230 9.90 -13.58 -20.60
N SER A 231 9.79 -12.34 -20.12
CA SER A 231 10.92 -11.43 -19.91
C SER A 231 10.97 -10.81 -18.51
N VAL A 232 9.88 -10.84 -17.75
CA VAL A 232 9.77 -10.30 -16.39
C VAL A 232 9.25 -11.37 -15.44
N GLU A 233 10.12 -11.89 -14.56
CA GLU A 233 9.77 -12.97 -13.62
C GLU A 233 8.57 -12.60 -12.72
N ALA A 234 8.49 -11.34 -12.28
CA ALA A 234 7.36 -10.87 -11.48
C ALA A 234 6.03 -10.90 -12.25
N ALA A 235 6.04 -10.67 -13.57
CA ALA A 235 4.84 -10.78 -14.39
C ALA A 235 4.34 -12.22 -14.46
N LYS A 236 5.25 -13.19 -14.60
CA LYS A 236 4.92 -14.61 -14.53
C LYS A 236 4.25 -14.97 -13.19
N ALA A 237 4.84 -14.53 -12.07
CA ALA A 237 4.25 -14.75 -10.75
C ALA A 237 2.87 -14.07 -10.59
N ALA A 238 2.66 -12.91 -11.22
CA ALA A 238 1.37 -12.24 -11.25
C ALA A 238 0.32 -13.03 -12.04
N VAL A 239 0.67 -13.61 -13.20
CA VAL A 239 -0.24 -14.49 -13.96
C VAL A 239 -0.68 -15.66 -13.10
N GLU A 240 0.27 -16.38 -12.51
CA GLU A 240 -0.01 -17.51 -11.61
C GLU A 240 -0.91 -17.09 -10.44
N ALA A 241 -0.63 -15.93 -9.83
CA ALA A 241 -1.45 -15.41 -8.75
C ALA A 241 -2.89 -15.10 -9.22
N MET A 242 -3.06 -14.47 -10.38
CA MET A 242 -4.37 -14.08 -10.92
C MET A 242 -5.21 -15.30 -11.37
N GLU A 243 -4.58 -16.35 -11.89
CA GLU A 243 -5.25 -17.59 -12.28
C GLU A 243 -5.77 -18.39 -11.07
N ASN A 244 -5.02 -18.38 -9.97
CA ASN A 244 -5.39 -19.07 -8.73
C ASN A 244 -6.53 -18.37 -7.95
N LEU A 245 -7.03 -17.23 -8.43
CA LEU A 245 -8.20 -16.55 -7.86
C LEU A 245 -9.53 -17.11 -8.37
N GLY A 246 -9.50 -18.11 -9.26
CA GLY A 246 -10.63 -18.80 -9.89
C GLY A 246 -11.66 -19.35 -8.90
#